data_AF-A0A481AUD9-F1
#
_entry.id   AF-A0A481AUD9-F1
#
_cell.length_a   1.000
_cell.length_b   1.000
_cell.length_c   1.000
_cell.angle_alpha   90.00
_cell.angle_beta   90.00
_cell.angle_gamma   90.00
#
_symmetry.space_group_name_H-M   'P 1'
#
loop_
_entity.id
_entity.type
_entity.pdbx_description
1 polymer ?
#
loop_
_entity_poly.entity_id
_entity_poly.type
_entity_poly.pdbx_seq_one_letter_code
_entity_poly.pdbx_strand_id
1 'polypeptide(L)'
;MKEAEMSVDVVRFCTDKQSVSLRSQGLDPSAAVAPAAAPKMPRRLQATVAFVVVTVIFSLMVLFIVDPYHAVRGAELQEAIQMFKRQQNSSTYHVEIEKLSCRVDNVSSELQLLGGHLENASADIQVVKGVLKDASTLSVQTQVLRSSLEGTTFEIQRLKGDLEEAQALNSQAQSFLKSSLENTSTELHVVSGGLENAHMEIQVLKAGLEMANAQAKMANSSLKNVDAQIHVLRGSLDGINDLRTQYQVLRSSLEGATAEMQRLKGSLQNANALSAQTQTFLKGSLDNTSAEIQVLRGHLEKASSEIHLLKRDLETVTAQTQIANSHLEQTDAQMHVFKTDLESTTALKAKIQMLNDLLRNASQEIQTLKRGLKDATALNSKARVLERNLQEARAEIQKLKGDLENTKTLATRIQEEQRRLEALHVPSASQEQLQRTQNQLLQLILQGWKPYNGNLYYFSQVKKSWQEAEQFCVSQGAHLASVTSEEEQGFVKQFTSSSYYWIGLTDSGSEGIWRWTDGTPFNNAQSRRFWSENQPDNWKHQNGQREDCVQIQQKWNDMYCTALFQWVCKKPLDRM
;
A
#
# COMPACT_ATOMS: atom_id res chain seq x y z
N MET A 1 -37.05 -46.30 -33.84
CA MET A 1 -35.62 -46.64 -34.06
C MET A 1 -34.92 -46.40 -32.71
N LYS A 2 -34.03 -47.25 -32.18
CA LYS A 2 -32.76 -47.77 -32.75
C LYS A 2 -31.82 -46.62 -33.14
N GLU A 3 -30.55 -46.56 -32.76
CA GLU A 3 -29.70 -47.50 -32.00
C GLU A 3 -29.08 -46.82 -30.75
N ALA A 4 -28.16 -47.51 -30.07
CA ALA A 4 -27.36 -46.96 -28.96
C ALA A 4 -25.89 -47.40 -29.12
N GLU A 5 -24.96 -46.46 -28.87
CA GLU A 5 -23.59 -46.62 -28.34
C GLU A 5 -23.03 -45.18 -28.19
N MET A 6 -22.59 -44.68 -27.04
CA MET A 6 -21.58 -45.11 -26.06
C MET A 6 -20.21 -44.47 -26.34
N SER A 7 -19.82 -43.52 -25.48
CA SER A 7 -18.45 -43.01 -25.37
C SER A 7 -18.07 -42.89 -23.89
N VAL A 8 -16.87 -43.37 -23.57
CA VAL A 8 -16.29 -43.48 -22.23
C VAL A 8 -15.91 -42.11 -21.68
N ASP A 9 -16.22 -41.84 -20.39
CA ASP A 9 -15.39 -40.99 -19.47
C ASP A 9 -16.03 -40.72 -18.08
N VAL A 10 -16.91 -41.60 -17.57
CA VAL A 10 -17.49 -41.45 -16.21
C VAL A 10 -17.47 -42.76 -15.44
N VAL A 11 -16.51 -42.91 -14.53
CA VAL A 11 -16.54 -43.96 -13.50
C VAL A 11 -17.40 -43.46 -12.33
N ARG A 12 -18.36 -44.28 -11.90
CA ARG A 12 -19.20 -44.04 -10.71
C ARG A 12 -19.00 -45.17 -9.72
N PHE A 13 -18.91 -44.83 -8.44
CA PHE A 13 -18.94 -45.79 -7.35
C PHE A 13 -20.16 -45.51 -6.45
N CYS A 14 -20.80 -46.59 -6.00
CA CYS A 14 -21.92 -46.55 -5.07
C CYS A 14 -21.64 -47.55 -3.94
N THR A 15 -21.92 -47.12 -2.70
CA THR A 15 -22.15 -48.01 -1.56
C THR A 15 -23.45 -47.56 -0.89
N ASP A 16 -24.01 -48.37 0.02
CA ASP A 16 -25.43 -48.31 0.42
C ASP A 16 -25.93 -47.00 1.07
N LYS A 17 -25.09 -45.98 1.23
CA LYS A 17 -25.47 -44.67 1.77
C LYS A 17 -24.98 -43.42 1.01
N GLN A 18 -24.19 -43.54 -0.07
CA GLN A 18 -23.87 -42.38 -0.94
C GLN A 18 -23.23 -42.76 -2.29
N SER A 19 -23.24 -41.83 -3.24
CA SER A 19 -22.59 -41.95 -4.55
C SER A 19 -21.76 -40.69 -4.88
N VAL A 20 -20.63 -40.90 -5.56
CA VAL A 20 -19.70 -39.83 -5.96
C VAL A 20 -19.24 -40.06 -7.41
N SER A 21 -19.05 -38.98 -8.16
CA SER A 21 -18.54 -38.99 -9.53
C SER A 21 -17.36 -38.04 -9.69
N LEU A 22 -16.28 -38.52 -10.31
CA LEU A 22 -15.13 -37.70 -10.70
C LEU A 22 -15.13 -37.49 -12.21
N ARG A 23 -14.56 -36.36 -12.65
CA ARG A 23 -14.37 -36.00 -14.06
C ARG A 23 -12.96 -35.47 -14.24
N SER A 24 -12.24 -35.97 -15.25
CA SER A 24 -10.96 -35.42 -15.68
C SER A 24 -11.16 -34.05 -16.36
N GLN A 25 -10.24 -33.12 -16.08
CA GLN A 25 -9.99 -31.96 -16.94
C GLN A 25 -8.67 -32.20 -17.67
N GLY A 26 -8.68 -32.08 -19.00
CA GLY A 26 -7.49 -32.27 -19.84
C GLY A 26 -6.53 -31.09 -19.73
N LEU A 27 -5.23 -31.39 -19.87
CA LEU A 27 -4.14 -30.42 -19.99
C LEU A 27 -3.18 -30.90 -21.07
N ASP A 28 -2.80 -30.00 -21.97
CA ASP A 28 -2.05 -30.27 -23.19
C ASP A 28 -1.46 -28.93 -23.70
N PRO A 29 -0.29 -28.87 -24.36
CA PRO A 29 0.94 -29.66 -24.18
C PRO A 29 2.17 -28.76 -23.86
N SER A 30 3.38 -29.32 -23.98
CA SER A 30 4.68 -28.62 -24.10
C SER A 30 5.36 -28.05 -22.84
N ALA A 31 5.89 -28.96 -22.00
CA ALA A 31 7.10 -28.70 -21.20
C ALA A 31 7.90 -30.00 -20.99
N ALA A 32 8.77 -30.36 -21.94
CA ALA A 32 9.53 -31.60 -21.88
C ALA A 32 10.79 -31.47 -21.01
N VAL A 33 10.68 -31.83 -19.72
CA VAL A 33 11.81 -32.03 -18.80
C VAL A 33 11.84 -33.49 -18.36
N ALA A 34 12.94 -34.19 -18.65
CA ALA A 34 13.04 -35.63 -18.39
C ALA A 34 13.29 -35.91 -16.89
N PRO A 35 12.51 -36.81 -16.24
CA PRO A 35 12.80 -37.24 -14.89
C PRO A 35 14.04 -38.16 -14.84
N ALA A 36 14.85 -38.01 -13.78
CA ALA A 36 16.04 -38.81 -13.58
C ALA A 36 15.70 -40.31 -13.38
N ALA A 37 16.62 -41.19 -13.81
CA ALA A 37 16.40 -42.63 -13.76
C ALA A 37 16.32 -43.17 -12.32
N ALA A 38 15.25 -43.90 -12.01
CA ALA A 38 15.15 -44.66 -10.76
C ALA A 38 16.29 -45.68 -10.64
N PRO A 39 16.78 -45.96 -9.40
CA PRO A 39 17.92 -46.85 -9.19
C PRO A 39 17.56 -48.29 -9.58
N LYS A 40 18.09 -48.76 -10.72
CA LYS A 40 17.95 -50.14 -11.17
C LYS A 40 18.67 -51.07 -10.20
N MET A 41 17.92 -51.94 -9.50
CA MET A 41 18.51 -53.01 -8.70
C MET A 41 19.51 -53.81 -9.55
N PRO A 42 20.72 -54.11 -9.03
CA PRO A 42 21.72 -54.85 -9.80
C PRO A 42 21.23 -56.27 -10.08
N ARG A 43 21.34 -56.72 -11.34
CA ARG A 43 20.84 -58.03 -11.82
C ARG A 43 21.22 -59.23 -10.94
N ARG A 44 22.37 -59.16 -10.24
CA ARG A 44 22.79 -60.19 -9.27
C ARG A 44 21.80 -60.35 -8.11
N LEU A 45 21.30 -59.25 -7.53
CA LEU A 45 20.36 -59.30 -6.40
C LEU A 45 19.02 -59.93 -6.81
N GLN A 46 18.54 -59.58 -8.00
CA GLN A 46 17.32 -60.15 -8.58
C GLN A 46 17.47 -61.67 -8.85
N ALA A 47 18.65 -62.11 -9.30
CA ALA A 47 18.98 -63.53 -9.44
C ALA A 47 19.07 -64.26 -8.08
N THR A 48 19.67 -63.64 -7.05
CA THR A 48 19.73 -64.23 -5.70
C THR A 48 18.33 -64.43 -5.11
N VAL A 49 17.45 -63.43 -5.22
CA VAL A 49 16.05 -63.55 -4.76
C VAL A 49 15.31 -64.66 -5.52
N ALA A 50 15.47 -64.74 -6.84
CA ALA A 50 14.88 -65.83 -7.64
C ALA A 50 15.42 -67.21 -7.21
N PHE A 51 16.71 -67.33 -6.94
CA PHE A 51 17.32 -68.60 -6.51
C PHE A 51 16.82 -69.03 -5.12
N VAL A 52 16.69 -68.10 -4.17
CA VAL A 52 16.11 -68.36 -2.83
C VAL A 52 14.64 -68.75 -2.93
N VAL A 53 13.86 -68.10 -3.79
CA VAL A 53 12.44 -68.49 -4.02
C VAL A 53 12.36 -69.90 -4.61
N VAL A 54 13.23 -70.24 -5.58
CA VAL A 54 13.26 -71.60 -6.16
C VAL A 54 13.70 -72.65 -5.14
N THR A 55 14.72 -72.40 -4.31
CA THR A 55 15.12 -73.38 -3.28
C THR A 55 14.11 -73.52 -2.16
N VAL A 56 13.42 -72.44 -1.74
CA VAL A 56 12.31 -72.52 -0.78
C VAL A 56 11.14 -73.32 -1.36
N ILE A 57 10.75 -73.06 -2.62
CA ILE A 57 9.71 -73.85 -3.30
C ILE A 57 10.14 -75.31 -3.44
N PHE A 58 11.41 -75.60 -3.75
CA PHE A 58 11.90 -76.98 -3.87
C PHE A 58 11.93 -77.70 -2.52
N SER A 59 12.34 -77.03 -1.43
CA SER A 59 12.29 -77.60 -0.07
C SER A 59 10.85 -77.84 0.41
N LEU A 60 9.91 -76.92 0.09
CA LEU A 60 8.49 -77.12 0.38
C LEU A 60 7.87 -78.25 -0.46
N MET A 61 8.25 -78.36 -1.74
CA MET A 61 7.88 -79.51 -2.58
C MET A 61 8.41 -80.82 -2.01
N VAL A 62 9.66 -80.87 -1.54
CA VAL A 62 10.23 -82.07 -0.89
C VAL A 62 9.46 -82.42 0.38
N LEU A 63 9.09 -81.45 1.21
CA LEU A 63 8.23 -81.69 2.38
C LEU A 63 6.88 -82.30 1.98
N PHE A 64 6.16 -81.71 1.02
CA PHE A 64 4.86 -82.23 0.55
C PHE A 64 4.95 -83.56 -0.23
N ILE A 65 6.09 -83.90 -0.83
CA ILE A 65 6.31 -85.17 -1.54
C ILE A 65 6.74 -86.30 -0.60
N VAL A 66 7.35 -85.97 0.55
CA VAL A 66 7.70 -86.94 1.61
C VAL A 66 6.52 -87.21 2.56
N ASP A 67 5.59 -86.26 2.71
CA ASP A 67 4.43 -86.35 3.61
C ASP A 67 3.19 -87.15 3.08
N PRO A 68 3.39 -88.21 2.27
CA PRO A 68 2.51 -89.39 2.31
C PRO A 68 3.05 -90.51 3.20
N TYR A 69 4.35 -90.52 3.52
CA TYR A 69 5.01 -91.69 4.12
C TYR A 69 5.03 -91.70 5.66
N HIS A 70 4.80 -90.57 6.33
CA HIS A 70 4.89 -90.49 7.79
C HIS A 70 3.62 -90.92 8.55
N ALA A 71 2.45 -90.96 7.89
CA ALA A 71 1.18 -91.31 8.53
C ALA A 71 0.96 -92.83 8.76
N VAL A 72 1.73 -93.71 8.10
CA VAL A 72 1.44 -95.16 8.03
C VAL A 72 2.31 -96.02 8.96
N ARG A 73 3.55 -95.61 9.28
CA ARG A 73 4.50 -96.45 10.04
C ARG A 73 4.40 -96.34 11.57
N GLY A 74 3.46 -95.56 12.10
CA GLY A 74 3.21 -95.53 13.56
C GLY A 74 2.75 -96.88 14.12
N ALA A 75 1.87 -97.59 13.40
CA ALA A 75 1.36 -98.89 13.83
C ALA A 75 2.38 -100.03 13.65
N GLU A 76 2.97 -100.16 12.46
CA GLU A 76 3.93 -101.23 12.13
C GLU A 76 5.15 -101.24 13.07
N LEU A 77 5.65 -100.06 13.45
CA LEU A 77 6.82 -99.95 14.34
C LEU A 77 6.49 -100.49 15.74
N GLN A 78 5.26 -100.29 16.22
CA GLN A 78 4.84 -100.73 17.55
C GLN A 78 4.59 -102.24 17.59
N GLU A 79 4.10 -102.86 16.51
CA GLU A 79 4.07 -104.33 16.37
C GLU A 79 5.46 -104.93 16.22
N ALA A 80 6.36 -104.32 15.43
CA ALA A 80 7.74 -104.78 15.28
C ALA A 80 8.50 -104.75 16.62
N ILE A 81 8.30 -103.71 17.44
CA ILE A 81 8.84 -103.62 18.80
C ILE A 81 8.26 -104.70 19.72
N GLN A 82 6.96 -105.04 19.61
CA GLN A 82 6.39 -106.15 20.37
C GLN A 82 6.91 -107.53 19.92
N MET A 83 7.13 -107.74 18.61
CA MET A 83 7.75 -108.96 18.10
C MET A 83 9.19 -109.13 18.60
N PHE A 84 10.02 -108.09 18.53
CA PHE A 84 11.40 -108.16 19.07
C PHE A 84 11.42 -108.43 20.59
N LYS A 85 10.44 -107.92 21.34
CA LYS A 85 10.29 -108.20 22.78
C LYS A 85 9.97 -109.66 23.12
N ARG A 86 9.62 -110.52 22.15
CA ARG A 86 9.41 -111.96 22.35
C ARG A 86 10.66 -112.83 22.18
N GLN A 87 11.78 -112.30 21.65
CA GLN A 87 12.97 -113.10 21.37
C GLN A 87 14.19 -112.68 22.20
N GLN A 88 14.05 -112.78 23.52
CA GLN A 88 15.13 -112.54 24.48
C GLN A 88 16.19 -113.65 24.41
N ASN A 89 17.28 -113.43 23.64
CA ASN A 89 18.64 -113.92 23.93
C ASN A 89 19.67 -113.47 22.86
N SER A 90 20.01 -112.18 22.83
CA SER A 90 21.28 -111.68 22.26
C SER A 90 21.57 -110.29 22.81
N SER A 91 22.71 -110.11 23.48
CA SER A 91 23.12 -108.82 24.06
C SER A 91 23.56 -107.79 23.02
N THR A 92 23.93 -108.22 21.81
CA THR A 92 24.45 -107.34 20.75
C THR A 92 23.38 -106.38 20.21
N TYR A 93 22.19 -106.89 19.88
CA TYR A 93 21.15 -106.08 19.24
C TYR A 93 20.55 -105.01 20.16
N HIS A 94 20.54 -105.22 21.48
CA HIS A 94 20.05 -104.22 22.43
C HIS A 94 20.91 -102.95 22.38
N VAL A 95 22.23 -103.12 22.34
CA VAL A 95 23.20 -102.00 22.26
C VAL A 95 23.09 -101.26 20.93
N GLU A 96 22.83 -101.95 19.82
CA GLU A 96 22.65 -101.30 18.52
C GLU A 96 21.32 -100.52 18.42
N ILE A 97 20.22 -101.06 18.97
CA ILE A 97 18.92 -100.37 19.03
C ILE A 97 19.00 -99.13 19.92
N GLU A 98 19.64 -99.24 21.09
CA GLU A 98 19.84 -98.14 22.04
C GLU A 98 20.73 -97.02 21.45
N LYS A 99 21.81 -97.41 20.76
CA LYS A 99 22.67 -96.50 19.98
C LYS A 99 21.95 -95.85 18.79
N LEU A 100 20.94 -96.51 18.22
CA LEU A 100 20.10 -95.94 17.16
C LEU A 100 19.06 -94.96 17.74
N SER A 101 18.43 -95.28 18.88
CA SER A 101 17.57 -94.34 19.61
C SER A 101 18.31 -93.05 19.92
N CYS A 102 19.47 -93.14 20.58
CA CYS A 102 20.29 -91.98 20.94
C CYS A 102 20.64 -91.07 19.72
N ARG A 103 20.79 -91.66 18.51
CA ARG A 103 20.95 -90.89 17.27
C ARG A 103 19.67 -90.21 16.80
N VAL A 104 18.53 -90.90 16.88
CA VAL A 104 17.20 -90.32 16.59
C VAL A 104 16.86 -89.19 17.58
N ASP A 105 17.17 -89.38 18.86
CA ASP A 105 16.96 -88.41 19.93
C ASP A 105 17.83 -87.15 19.74
N ASN A 106 19.09 -87.32 19.29
CA ASN A 106 19.96 -86.20 18.90
C ASN A 106 19.42 -85.44 17.68
N VAL A 107 19.02 -86.16 16.62
CA VAL A 107 18.41 -85.54 15.41
C VAL A 107 17.09 -84.83 15.74
N SER A 108 16.28 -85.40 16.64
CA SER A 108 15.06 -84.76 17.15
C SER A 108 15.35 -83.46 17.89
N SER A 109 16.41 -83.46 18.72
CA SER A 109 16.88 -82.26 19.44
C SER A 109 17.41 -81.18 18.49
N GLU A 110 18.17 -81.57 17.46
CA GLU A 110 18.64 -80.65 16.40
C GLU A 110 17.47 -80.07 15.59
N LEU A 111 16.44 -80.87 15.29
CA LEU A 111 15.22 -80.41 14.60
C LEU A 111 14.39 -79.47 15.47
N GLN A 112 14.29 -79.70 16.78
CA GLN A 112 13.64 -78.77 17.71
C GLN A 112 14.39 -77.43 17.81
N LEU A 113 15.72 -77.47 17.89
CA LEU A 113 16.56 -76.26 17.87
C LEU A 113 16.41 -75.48 16.56
N LEU A 114 16.39 -76.18 15.42
CA LEU A 114 16.14 -75.59 14.11
C LEU A 114 14.73 -74.98 14.01
N GLY A 115 13.72 -75.63 14.59
CA GLY A 115 12.36 -75.11 14.71
C GLY A 115 12.32 -73.77 15.45
N GLY A 116 12.92 -73.69 16.64
CA GLY A 116 13.01 -72.45 17.42
C GLY A 116 13.79 -71.33 16.69
N HIS A 117 14.82 -71.68 15.91
CA HIS A 117 15.50 -70.71 15.04
C HIS A 117 14.60 -70.19 13.90
N LEU A 118 13.75 -71.04 13.31
CA LEU A 118 12.76 -70.62 12.30
C LEU A 118 11.64 -69.76 12.90
N GLU A 119 11.18 -70.05 14.13
CA GLU A 119 10.18 -69.21 14.82
C GLU A 119 10.73 -67.81 15.12
N ASN A 120 11.96 -67.71 15.64
CA ASN A 120 12.62 -66.42 15.85
C ASN A 120 12.80 -65.65 14.53
N ALA A 121 13.30 -66.31 13.47
CA ALA A 121 13.44 -65.67 12.16
C ALA A 121 12.09 -65.21 11.57
N SER A 122 11.01 -65.95 11.81
CA SER A 122 9.65 -65.56 11.43
C SER A 122 9.19 -64.30 12.18
N ALA A 123 9.45 -64.22 13.49
CA ALA A 123 9.15 -63.04 14.31
C ALA A 123 9.92 -61.80 13.82
N ASP A 124 11.24 -61.92 13.60
CA ASP A 124 12.09 -60.85 13.07
C ASP A 124 11.58 -60.33 11.71
N ILE A 125 11.15 -61.22 10.82
CA ILE A 125 10.57 -60.86 9.52
C ILE A 125 9.27 -60.05 9.68
N GLN A 126 8.41 -60.35 10.67
CA GLN A 126 7.21 -59.54 10.93
C GLN A 126 7.57 -58.16 11.53
N VAL A 127 8.58 -58.09 12.40
CA VAL A 127 9.08 -56.81 12.95
C VAL A 127 9.63 -55.91 11.83
N VAL A 128 10.50 -56.44 10.96
CA VAL A 128 11.04 -55.70 9.80
C VAL A 128 9.92 -55.25 8.85
N LYS A 129 8.90 -56.08 8.64
CA LYS A 129 7.72 -55.74 7.83
C LYS A 129 6.87 -54.63 8.44
N GLY A 130 6.79 -54.55 9.78
CA GLY A 130 6.20 -53.42 10.50
C GLY A 130 6.97 -52.13 10.25
N VAL A 131 8.27 -52.13 10.56
CA VAL A 131 9.17 -50.98 10.36
C VAL A 131 9.15 -50.47 8.90
N LEU A 132 9.11 -51.37 7.91
CA LEU A 132 9.02 -51.00 6.50
C LEU A 132 7.70 -50.30 6.14
N LYS A 133 6.58 -50.72 6.75
CA LYS A 133 5.28 -50.08 6.58
C LYS A 133 5.26 -48.67 7.19
N ASP A 134 5.83 -48.52 8.38
CA ASP A 134 5.89 -47.23 9.07
C ASP A 134 6.82 -46.25 8.33
N ALA A 135 7.97 -46.73 7.84
CA ALA A 135 8.86 -45.95 6.97
C ALA A 135 8.17 -45.52 5.66
N SER A 136 7.33 -46.36 5.06
CA SER A 136 6.53 -45.97 3.88
C SER A 136 5.49 -44.89 4.20
N THR A 137 4.92 -44.93 5.40
CA THR A 137 3.94 -43.93 5.87
C THR A 137 4.62 -42.59 6.15
N LEU A 138 5.79 -42.60 6.80
CA LEU A 138 6.61 -41.42 7.04
C LEU A 138 7.06 -40.77 5.72
N SER A 139 7.46 -41.58 4.72
CA SER A 139 7.82 -41.10 3.38
C SER A 139 6.68 -40.32 2.71
N VAL A 140 5.43 -40.82 2.79
CA VAL A 140 4.25 -40.11 2.28
C VAL A 140 4.01 -38.80 3.04
N GLN A 141 4.16 -38.79 4.38
CA GLN A 141 4.04 -37.56 5.17
C GLN A 141 5.11 -36.52 4.80
N THR A 142 6.37 -36.94 4.61
CA THR A 142 7.45 -36.07 4.13
C THR A 142 7.18 -35.54 2.72
N GLN A 143 6.57 -36.34 1.85
CA GLN A 143 6.17 -35.89 0.50
C GLN A 143 5.08 -34.80 0.58
N VAL A 144 4.04 -34.99 1.40
CA VAL A 144 2.97 -34.00 1.61
C VAL A 144 3.51 -32.71 2.23
N LEU A 145 4.38 -32.82 3.24
CA LEU A 145 5.04 -31.66 3.86
C LEU A 145 5.88 -30.87 2.83
N ARG A 146 6.62 -31.57 1.95
CA ARG A 146 7.40 -30.90 0.90
C ARG A 146 6.52 -30.17 -0.09
N SER A 147 5.45 -30.79 -0.59
CA SER A 147 4.51 -30.13 -1.52
C SER A 147 3.78 -28.95 -0.88
N SER A 148 3.51 -28.99 0.43
CA SER A 148 3.01 -27.85 1.18
C SER A 148 4.04 -26.71 1.29
N LEU A 149 5.31 -27.04 1.53
CA LEU A 149 6.42 -26.09 1.60
C LEU A 149 6.76 -25.46 0.23
N GLU A 150 6.63 -26.22 -0.85
CA GLU A 150 6.73 -25.73 -2.23
C GLU A 150 5.58 -24.73 -2.53
N GLY A 151 4.36 -25.04 -2.07
CA GLY A 151 3.19 -24.15 -2.17
C GLY A 151 3.34 -22.84 -1.39
N THR A 152 3.81 -22.88 -0.13
CA THR A 152 4.06 -21.66 0.65
C THR A 152 5.22 -20.85 0.07
N THR A 153 6.25 -21.50 -0.49
CA THR A 153 7.33 -20.81 -1.22
C THR A 153 6.80 -20.03 -2.43
N PHE A 154 5.85 -20.59 -3.18
CA PHE A 154 5.21 -19.90 -4.30
C PHE A 154 4.37 -18.69 -3.87
N GLU A 155 3.55 -18.83 -2.82
CA GLU A 155 2.78 -17.71 -2.26
C GLU A 155 3.69 -16.57 -1.75
N ILE A 156 4.81 -16.90 -1.10
CA ILE A 156 5.82 -15.91 -0.69
C ILE A 156 6.42 -15.17 -1.90
N GLN A 157 6.67 -15.86 -3.02
CA GLN A 157 7.14 -15.21 -4.24
C GLN A 157 6.09 -14.31 -4.89
N ARG A 158 4.80 -14.70 -4.90
CA ARG A 158 3.74 -13.79 -5.40
C ARG A 158 3.62 -12.55 -4.51
N LEU A 159 3.53 -12.72 -3.19
CA LEU A 159 3.45 -11.61 -2.23
C LEU A 159 4.65 -10.65 -2.32
N LYS A 160 5.84 -11.14 -2.70
CA LYS A 160 7.00 -10.28 -3.00
C LYS A 160 6.80 -9.45 -4.27
N GLY A 161 6.24 -10.03 -5.33
CA GLY A 161 5.86 -9.30 -6.54
C GLY A 161 4.76 -8.26 -6.29
N ASP A 162 3.70 -8.66 -5.59
CA ASP A 162 2.59 -7.79 -5.16
C ASP A 162 3.12 -6.57 -4.36
N LEU A 163 4.13 -6.77 -3.50
CA LEU A 163 4.79 -5.71 -2.74
C LEU A 163 5.69 -4.80 -3.58
N GLU A 164 6.40 -5.34 -4.57
CA GLU A 164 7.25 -4.56 -5.49
C GLU A 164 6.40 -3.67 -6.41
N GLU A 165 5.26 -4.17 -6.90
CA GLU A 165 4.29 -3.37 -7.65
C GLU A 165 3.66 -2.26 -6.78
N ALA A 166 3.28 -2.57 -5.54
CA ALA A 166 2.77 -1.58 -4.59
C ALA A 166 3.79 -0.46 -4.27
N GLN A 167 5.09 -0.79 -4.20
CA GLN A 167 6.16 0.20 -4.03
C GLN A 167 6.36 1.08 -5.27
N ALA A 168 6.24 0.52 -6.47
CA ALA A 168 6.28 1.28 -7.72
C ALA A 168 5.09 2.26 -7.82
N LEU A 169 3.87 1.79 -7.54
CA LEU A 169 2.65 2.61 -7.52
C LEU A 169 2.73 3.75 -6.48
N ASN A 170 3.23 3.48 -5.28
CA ASN A 170 3.46 4.51 -4.27
C ASN A 170 4.50 5.55 -4.73
N SER A 171 5.57 5.12 -5.40
CA SER A 171 6.58 6.03 -5.96
C SER A 171 6.01 6.92 -7.08
N GLN A 172 5.13 6.37 -7.93
CA GLN A 172 4.41 7.10 -8.96
C GLN A 172 3.39 8.08 -8.38
N ALA A 173 2.65 7.69 -7.33
CA ALA A 173 1.73 8.57 -6.61
C ALA A 173 2.48 9.75 -5.97
N GLN A 174 3.64 9.51 -5.37
CA GLN A 174 4.49 10.57 -4.79
C GLN A 174 5.03 11.53 -5.86
N SER A 175 5.46 11.04 -7.03
CA SER A 175 5.92 11.93 -8.10
C SER A 175 4.79 12.77 -8.71
N PHE A 176 3.59 12.18 -8.88
CA PHE A 176 2.40 12.88 -9.33
C PHE A 176 1.93 13.95 -8.33
N LEU A 177 1.88 13.63 -7.04
CA LEU A 177 1.57 14.58 -5.97
C LEU A 177 2.58 15.73 -5.93
N LYS A 178 3.87 15.44 -6.10
CA LYS A 178 4.92 16.46 -6.18
C LYS A 178 4.73 17.37 -7.39
N SER A 179 4.58 16.83 -8.60
CA SER A 179 4.40 17.66 -9.80
C SER A 179 3.10 18.47 -9.75
N SER A 180 2.03 17.90 -9.19
CA SER A 180 0.77 18.60 -9.00
C SER A 180 0.90 19.76 -8.00
N LEU A 181 1.64 19.57 -6.90
CA LEU A 181 1.94 20.63 -5.93
C LEU A 181 2.82 21.75 -6.52
N GLU A 182 3.85 21.40 -7.28
CA GLU A 182 4.72 22.37 -7.98
C GLU A 182 3.94 23.19 -9.02
N ASN A 183 3.07 22.53 -9.80
CA ASN A 183 2.22 23.18 -10.80
C ASN A 183 1.14 24.07 -10.14
N THR A 184 0.56 23.62 -9.02
CA THR A 184 -0.40 24.44 -8.22
C THR A 184 0.29 25.68 -7.62
N SER A 185 1.55 25.54 -7.19
CA SER A 185 2.35 26.65 -6.66
C SER A 185 2.63 27.72 -7.73
N THR A 186 2.92 27.31 -8.97
CA THR A 186 3.08 28.23 -10.10
C THR A 186 1.76 28.89 -10.53
N GLU A 187 0.63 28.16 -10.60
CA GLU A 187 -0.68 28.77 -10.85
C GLU A 187 -1.04 29.79 -9.75
N LEU A 188 -0.78 29.47 -8.47
CA LEU A 188 -1.01 30.39 -7.35
C LEU A 188 -0.13 31.65 -7.42
N HIS A 189 1.14 31.51 -7.81
CA HIS A 189 2.04 32.66 -7.97
C HIS A 189 1.61 33.59 -9.11
N VAL A 190 1.09 33.04 -10.22
CA VAL A 190 0.49 33.81 -11.33
C VAL A 190 -0.78 34.53 -10.87
N VAL A 191 -1.63 33.89 -10.08
CA VAL A 191 -2.81 34.53 -9.48
C VAL A 191 -2.41 35.65 -8.52
N SER A 192 -1.34 35.49 -7.73
CA SER A 192 -0.83 36.53 -6.83
C SER A 192 -0.37 37.77 -7.61
N GLY A 193 0.45 37.61 -8.66
CA GLY A 193 0.89 38.74 -9.50
C GLY A 193 -0.27 39.41 -10.25
N GLY A 194 -1.27 38.63 -10.68
CA GLY A 194 -2.52 39.17 -11.25
C GLY A 194 -3.33 40.00 -10.25
N LEU A 195 -3.37 39.58 -8.98
CA LEU A 195 -4.05 40.29 -7.90
C LEU A 195 -3.31 41.58 -7.50
N GLU A 196 -1.98 41.57 -7.50
CA GLU A 196 -1.14 42.76 -7.29
C GLU A 196 -1.34 43.78 -8.42
N ASN A 197 -1.37 43.34 -9.68
CA ASN A 197 -1.65 44.23 -10.81
C ASN A 197 -3.07 44.81 -10.75
N ALA A 198 -4.08 43.97 -10.45
CA ALA A 198 -5.45 44.44 -10.24
C ALA A 198 -5.54 45.44 -9.06
N HIS A 199 -4.75 45.28 -8.00
CA HIS A 199 -4.66 46.25 -6.91
C HIS A 199 -4.11 47.59 -7.41
N MET A 200 -3.05 47.60 -8.22
CA MET A 200 -2.51 48.83 -8.81
C MET A 200 -3.54 49.53 -9.71
N GLU A 201 -4.25 48.79 -10.57
CA GLU A 201 -5.32 49.32 -11.42
C GLU A 201 -6.46 49.93 -10.59
N ILE A 202 -6.87 49.29 -9.49
CA ILE A 202 -7.88 49.82 -8.56
C ILE A 202 -7.41 51.12 -7.89
N GLN A 203 -6.13 51.25 -7.52
CA GLN A 203 -5.60 52.50 -6.96
C GLN A 203 -5.58 53.64 -8.00
N VAL A 204 -5.24 53.35 -9.26
CA VAL A 204 -5.30 54.32 -10.36
C VAL A 204 -6.74 54.77 -10.64
N LEU A 205 -7.68 53.83 -10.71
CA LEU A 205 -9.12 54.13 -10.87
C LEU A 205 -9.65 54.97 -9.70
N LYS A 206 -9.24 54.66 -8.46
CA LYS A 206 -9.59 55.44 -7.27
C LYS A 206 -9.08 56.89 -7.37
N ALA A 207 -7.82 57.09 -7.73
CA ALA A 207 -7.25 58.42 -7.93
C ALA A 207 -7.97 59.20 -9.04
N GLY A 208 -8.32 58.53 -10.14
CA GLY A 208 -9.14 59.10 -11.22
C GLY A 208 -10.54 59.52 -10.74
N LEU A 209 -11.19 58.71 -9.90
CA LEU A 209 -12.50 59.00 -9.32
C LEU A 209 -12.45 60.17 -8.32
N GLU A 210 -11.41 60.25 -7.49
CA GLU A 210 -11.17 61.39 -6.59
C GLU A 210 -10.96 62.69 -7.36
N MET A 211 -10.20 62.66 -8.46
CA MET A 211 -10.01 63.80 -9.36
C MET A 211 -11.31 64.20 -10.08
N ALA A 212 -12.09 63.24 -10.57
CA ALA A 212 -13.41 63.49 -11.18
C ALA A 212 -14.40 64.10 -10.18
N ASN A 213 -14.39 63.65 -8.92
CA ASN A 213 -15.18 64.23 -7.83
C ASN A 213 -14.75 65.69 -7.53
N ALA A 214 -13.46 65.99 -7.55
CA ALA A 214 -12.97 67.37 -7.44
C ALA A 214 -13.45 68.26 -8.61
N GLN A 215 -13.40 67.76 -9.84
CA GLN A 215 -13.94 68.47 -11.02
C GLN A 215 -15.46 68.68 -10.92
N ALA A 216 -16.23 67.68 -10.47
CA ALA A 216 -17.66 67.80 -10.26
C ALA A 216 -18.02 68.84 -9.18
N LYS A 217 -17.23 68.93 -8.10
CA LYS A 217 -17.37 69.99 -7.08
C LYS A 217 -17.12 71.37 -7.67
N MET A 218 -16.08 71.54 -8.48
CA MET A 218 -15.80 72.82 -9.17
C MET A 218 -16.95 73.21 -10.12
N ALA A 219 -17.42 72.28 -10.94
CA ALA A 219 -18.57 72.51 -11.84
C ALA A 219 -19.85 72.89 -11.06
N ASN A 220 -20.11 72.27 -9.91
CA ASN A 220 -21.23 72.62 -9.03
C ASN A 220 -21.09 74.04 -8.46
N SER A 221 -19.88 74.46 -8.04
CA SER A 221 -19.66 75.86 -7.63
C SER A 221 -19.84 76.87 -8.78
N SER A 222 -19.43 76.52 -10.00
CA SER A 222 -19.70 77.35 -11.19
C SER A 222 -21.20 77.45 -11.49
N LEU A 223 -21.94 76.35 -11.39
CA LEU A 223 -23.40 76.33 -11.59
C LEU A 223 -24.13 77.19 -10.54
N LYS A 224 -23.73 77.14 -9.26
CA LYS A 224 -24.28 78.03 -8.22
C LYS A 224 -24.02 79.51 -8.50
N ASN A 225 -22.87 79.85 -9.07
CA ASN A 225 -22.57 81.23 -9.49
C ASN A 225 -23.46 81.67 -10.68
N VAL A 226 -23.70 80.79 -11.65
CA VAL A 226 -24.62 81.06 -12.77
C VAL A 226 -26.07 81.20 -12.28
N ASP A 227 -26.52 80.34 -11.36
CA ASP A 227 -27.86 80.44 -10.76
C ASP A 227 -28.06 81.77 -10.01
N ALA A 228 -27.05 82.21 -9.24
CA ALA A 228 -27.06 83.52 -8.60
C ALA A 228 -27.14 84.68 -9.62
N GLN A 229 -26.42 84.60 -10.74
CA GLN A 229 -26.50 85.58 -11.83
C GLN A 229 -27.88 85.59 -12.51
N ILE A 230 -28.49 84.42 -12.74
CA ILE A 230 -29.87 84.29 -13.23
C ILE A 230 -30.86 84.90 -12.22
N HIS A 231 -30.62 84.75 -10.93
CA HIS A 231 -31.47 85.34 -9.89
C HIS A 231 -31.40 86.87 -9.85
N VAL A 232 -30.22 87.46 -10.10
CA VAL A 232 -30.06 88.92 -10.29
C VAL A 232 -30.78 89.39 -11.55
N LEU A 233 -30.59 88.71 -12.68
CA LEU A 233 -31.27 89.04 -13.95
C LEU A 233 -32.80 88.95 -13.84
N ARG A 234 -33.33 87.99 -13.08
CA ARG A 234 -34.77 87.89 -12.79
C ARG A 234 -35.27 89.11 -12.02
N GLY A 235 -34.54 89.57 -11.00
CA GLY A 235 -34.87 90.80 -10.27
C GLY A 235 -34.82 92.06 -11.15
N SER A 236 -33.92 92.11 -12.14
CA SER A 236 -33.93 93.17 -13.16
C SER A 236 -35.16 93.08 -14.08
N LEU A 237 -35.63 91.87 -14.38
CA LEU A 237 -36.81 91.64 -15.21
C LEU A 237 -38.11 92.10 -14.54
N ASP A 238 -38.20 92.01 -13.21
CA ASP A 238 -39.36 92.50 -12.45
C ASP A 238 -39.51 94.04 -12.56
N GLY A 239 -38.42 94.79 -12.74
CA GLY A 239 -38.48 96.22 -13.07
C GLY A 239 -39.18 96.54 -14.40
N ILE A 240 -39.20 95.58 -15.35
CA ILE A 240 -39.91 95.72 -16.62
C ILE A 240 -41.43 95.54 -16.44
N ASN A 241 -41.87 94.91 -15.34
CA ASN A 241 -43.30 94.86 -14.99
C ASN A 241 -43.80 96.24 -14.53
N ASP A 242 -43.01 97.01 -13.78
CA ASP A 242 -43.39 98.37 -13.35
C ASP A 242 -43.53 99.33 -14.54
N LEU A 243 -42.60 99.27 -15.50
CA LEU A 243 -42.67 100.06 -16.74
C LEU A 243 -43.95 99.78 -17.55
N ARG A 244 -44.49 98.56 -17.47
CA ARG A 244 -45.75 98.16 -18.10
C ARG A 244 -46.97 98.78 -17.44
N THR A 245 -46.93 98.96 -16.11
CA THR A 245 -47.95 99.70 -15.34
C THR A 245 -48.03 101.15 -15.79
N GLN A 246 -46.87 101.81 -15.97
CA GLN A 246 -46.80 103.19 -16.44
C GLN A 246 -47.38 103.38 -17.86
N TYR A 247 -47.14 102.42 -18.76
CA TYR A 247 -47.69 102.44 -20.12
C TYR A 247 -49.23 102.30 -20.16
N GLN A 248 -49.83 101.57 -19.21
CA GLN A 248 -51.30 101.46 -19.14
C GLN A 248 -51.98 102.78 -18.73
N VAL A 249 -51.39 103.55 -17.83
CA VAL A 249 -51.92 104.87 -17.42
C VAL A 249 -51.97 105.85 -18.60
N LEU A 250 -50.94 105.86 -19.44
CA LEU A 250 -50.88 106.73 -20.63
C LEU A 250 -51.97 106.39 -21.66
N ARG A 251 -52.33 105.11 -21.79
CA ARG A 251 -53.39 104.63 -22.68
C ARG A 251 -54.78 105.13 -22.24
N SER A 252 -55.07 105.11 -20.94
CA SER A 252 -56.35 105.58 -20.39
C SER A 252 -56.64 107.04 -20.73
N SER A 253 -55.62 107.91 -20.73
CA SER A 253 -55.76 109.32 -21.11
C SER A 253 -56.05 109.52 -22.61
N LEU A 254 -55.62 108.60 -23.47
CA LEU A 254 -55.80 108.71 -24.92
C LEU A 254 -57.23 108.32 -25.36
N GLU A 255 -57.83 107.34 -24.68
CA GLU A 255 -59.19 106.87 -24.99
C GLU A 255 -60.26 107.93 -24.62
N GLY A 256 -60.01 108.78 -23.61
CA GLY A 256 -60.90 109.91 -23.25
C GLY A 256 -60.96 111.04 -24.27
N ALA A 257 -59.85 111.37 -24.94
CA ALA A 257 -59.78 112.47 -25.92
C ALA A 257 -60.60 112.23 -27.20
N THR A 258 -61.02 110.99 -27.43
CA THR A 258 -61.76 110.59 -28.65
C THR A 258 -63.23 111.05 -28.65
N ALA A 259 -63.79 111.44 -27.50
CA ALA A 259 -65.21 111.74 -27.35
C ALA A 259 -65.64 113.17 -27.77
N GLU A 260 -64.75 114.16 -27.74
CA GLU A 260 -65.11 115.56 -28.07
C GLU A 260 -64.96 115.91 -29.56
N MET A 261 -64.17 115.12 -30.30
CA MET A 261 -63.75 115.43 -31.68
C MET A 261 -64.87 115.32 -32.75
N GLN A 262 -66.10 115.02 -32.35
CA GLN A 262 -67.27 114.95 -33.25
C GLN A 262 -68.12 116.24 -33.32
N ARG A 263 -67.87 117.26 -32.47
CA ARG A 263 -68.90 118.29 -32.21
C ARG A 263 -68.86 119.60 -33.02
N LEU A 264 -67.73 119.95 -33.64
CA LEU A 264 -67.57 121.25 -34.34
C LEU A 264 -66.98 121.15 -35.76
N LYS A 265 -67.63 120.36 -36.61
CA LYS A 265 -67.49 120.45 -38.09
C LYS A 265 -68.23 121.70 -38.63
N GLY A 266 -67.89 122.89 -38.12
CA GLY A 266 -68.72 124.09 -38.23
C GLY A 266 -67.97 125.38 -38.56
N SER A 267 -67.65 125.56 -39.86
CA SER A 267 -67.28 126.84 -40.51
C SER A 267 -65.96 127.53 -40.09
N LEU A 268 -65.23 128.22 -40.98
CA LEU A 268 -65.06 128.06 -42.43
C LEU A 268 -63.70 128.70 -42.85
N GLN A 269 -63.37 128.60 -44.13
CA GLN A 269 -62.21 129.18 -44.86
C GLN A 269 -61.93 130.67 -44.60
N ASN A 270 -60.77 131.14 -45.08
CA ASN A 270 -60.55 132.56 -45.39
C ASN A 270 -59.86 132.74 -46.78
N ALA A 271 -60.02 133.91 -47.41
CA ALA A 271 -59.89 134.14 -48.87
C ALA A 271 -58.51 134.67 -49.34
N ASN A 272 -58.39 135.19 -50.60
CA ASN A 272 -57.83 136.54 -50.98
C ASN A 272 -57.59 136.79 -52.54
N ALA A 273 -57.49 138.07 -53.01
CA ALA A 273 -57.19 138.67 -54.38
C ALA A 273 -57.66 140.20 -54.56
N LEU A 274 -56.97 141.16 -55.23
CA LEU A 274 -57.39 142.59 -55.53
C LEU A 274 -56.65 143.15 -56.79
N SER A 275 -56.84 144.32 -57.45
CA SER A 275 -57.34 145.71 -57.21
C SER A 275 -57.69 146.45 -58.56
N ALA A 276 -57.78 147.80 -58.81
CA ALA A 276 -57.32 149.02 -58.09
C ALA A 276 -57.88 150.39 -58.58
N GLN A 277 -57.89 151.37 -57.65
CA GLN A 277 -57.46 152.80 -57.77
C GLN A 277 -58.14 153.82 -58.74
N THR A 278 -58.14 155.10 -58.30
CA THR A 278 -58.28 156.40 -59.05
C THR A 278 -59.67 157.07 -59.03
N GLN A 279 -59.82 158.41 -59.14
CA GLN A 279 -59.49 159.45 -58.15
C GLN A 279 -60.29 160.77 -58.40
N THR A 280 -60.92 161.31 -57.35
CA THR A 280 -61.39 162.71 -57.12
C THR A 280 -61.95 163.58 -58.26
N PHE A 281 -63.28 163.82 -58.24
CA PHE A 281 -63.84 165.18 -58.35
C PHE A 281 -65.10 165.34 -57.48
N LEU A 282 -65.65 166.56 -57.38
CA LEU A 282 -66.62 166.97 -56.36
C LEU A 282 -68.09 166.60 -56.66
N LYS A 283 -68.76 166.05 -55.62
CA LYS A 283 -70.16 166.32 -55.19
C LYS A 283 -71.27 166.18 -56.26
N GLY A 284 -71.96 165.02 -56.28
CA GLY A 284 -73.08 164.80 -57.24
C GLY A 284 -74.15 163.72 -56.94
N SER A 285 -74.16 163.08 -55.76
CA SER A 285 -75.15 162.04 -55.35
C SER A 285 -75.15 160.68 -56.10
N LEU A 286 -75.74 159.68 -55.44
CA LEU A 286 -76.24 158.39 -55.95
C LEU A 286 -75.24 157.34 -56.49
N ASP A 287 -74.63 156.67 -55.51
CA ASP A 287 -74.69 155.21 -55.31
C ASP A 287 -73.93 154.19 -56.20
N ASN A 288 -73.64 153.06 -55.54
CA ASN A 288 -73.25 151.75 -56.07
C ASN A 288 -71.87 151.58 -56.77
N THR A 289 -70.81 151.35 -55.98
CA THR A 289 -70.09 150.05 -55.89
C THR A 289 -68.95 150.12 -54.87
N SER A 290 -68.72 149.05 -54.08
CA SER A 290 -67.74 149.06 -52.98
C SER A 290 -67.14 147.68 -52.62
N ALA A 291 -67.17 146.70 -53.54
CA ALA A 291 -67.00 145.28 -53.17
C ALA A 291 -65.58 144.67 -53.36
N GLU A 292 -64.80 145.11 -54.36
CA GLU A 292 -63.78 144.22 -54.96
C GLU A 292 -62.33 144.41 -54.43
N ILE A 293 -62.04 145.48 -53.69
CA ILE A 293 -60.65 145.92 -53.44
C ILE A 293 -60.11 145.56 -52.04
N GLN A 294 -60.88 144.86 -51.19
CA GLN A 294 -60.39 144.45 -49.86
C GLN A 294 -59.41 143.26 -49.90
N VAL A 295 -59.31 142.56 -51.02
CA VAL A 295 -59.19 141.11 -50.97
C VAL A 295 -57.74 140.58 -51.21
N LEU A 296 -56.74 141.21 -51.85
CA LEU A 296 -55.37 140.62 -52.03
C LEU A 296 -54.48 140.61 -50.77
N ARG A 297 -54.86 141.30 -49.68
CA ARG A 297 -53.90 141.62 -48.59
C ARG A 297 -53.34 140.39 -47.87
N GLY A 298 -54.18 139.42 -47.51
CA GLY A 298 -53.76 138.25 -46.75
C GLY A 298 -53.19 137.10 -47.60
N HIS A 299 -52.84 137.32 -48.87
CA HIS A 299 -52.06 136.32 -49.63
C HIS A 299 -50.58 136.30 -49.24
N LEU A 300 -50.01 137.39 -48.73
CA LEU A 300 -48.59 137.43 -48.34
C LEU A 300 -48.31 136.74 -46.99
N GLU A 301 -49.23 136.82 -46.03
CA GLU A 301 -49.02 136.28 -44.67
C GLU A 301 -49.01 134.74 -44.66
N LYS A 302 -49.79 134.10 -45.55
CA LYS A 302 -49.90 132.64 -45.65
C LYS A 302 -48.56 131.97 -46.00
N ALA A 303 -47.80 132.53 -46.95
CA ALA A 303 -46.54 131.97 -47.42
C ALA A 303 -45.46 131.91 -46.33
N SER A 304 -45.49 132.84 -45.35
CA SER A 304 -44.53 132.87 -44.24
C SER A 304 -44.74 131.71 -43.25
N SER A 305 -45.99 131.35 -42.98
CA SER A 305 -46.32 130.26 -42.05
C SER A 305 -45.94 128.87 -42.59
N GLU A 306 -46.08 128.65 -43.90
CA GLU A 306 -45.77 127.36 -44.54
C GLU A 306 -44.25 127.05 -44.48
N ILE A 307 -43.39 128.08 -44.59
CA ILE A 307 -41.93 127.95 -44.44
C ILE A 307 -41.54 127.56 -43.00
N HIS A 308 -42.23 128.10 -41.99
CA HIS A 308 -41.98 127.73 -40.59
C HIS A 308 -42.44 126.30 -40.25
N LEU A 309 -43.52 125.81 -40.88
CA LEU A 309 -43.97 124.42 -40.71
C LEU A 309 -42.94 123.43 -41.30
N LEU A 310 -42.47 123.70 -42.52
CA LEU A 310 -41.42 122.92 -43.19
C LEU A 310 -40.14 122.80 -42.36
N LYS A 311 -39.73 123.86 -41.64
CA LYS A 311 -38.56 123.81 -40.77
C LYS A 311 -38.74 122.83 -39.59
N ARG A 312 -39.87 122.92 -38.88
CA ARG A 312 -40.19 122.03 -37.74
C ARG A 312 -40.27 120.56 -38.18
N ASP A 313 -40.82 120.32 -39.36
CA ASP A 313 -41.01 118.97 -39.87
C ASP A 313 -39.67 118.36 -40.33
N LEU A 314 -38.74 119.17 -40.85
CA LEU A 314 -37.35 118.77 -41.11
C LEU A 314 -36.55 118.46 -39.83
N GLU A 315 -36.73 119.27 -38.77
CA GLU A 315 -36.15 119.00 -37.44
C GLU A 315 -36.70 117.67 -36.87
N THR A 316 -37.98 117.36 -37.10
CA THR A 316 -38.62 116.10 -36.71
C THR A 316 -38.06 114.90 -37.49
N VAL A 317 -37.89 115.01 -38.81
CA VAL A 317 -37.25 113.97 -39.64
C VAL A 317 -35.80 113.73 -39.21
N THR A 318 -35.08 114.78 -38.81
CA THR A 318 -33.70 114.66 -38.32
C THR A 318 -33.65 113.83 -37.03
N ALA A 319 -34.52 114.13 -36.06
CA ALA A 319 -34.63 113.35 -34.81
C ALA A 319 -35.03 111.88 -35.06
N GLN A 320 -36.00 111.63 -35.95
CA GLN A 320 -36.38 110.26 -36.34
C GLN A 320 -35.24 109.51 -37.03
N THR A 321 -34.41 110.19 -37.83
CA THR A 321 -33.22 109.60 -38.45
C THR A 321 -32.17 109.19 -37.40
N GLN A 322 -31.99 110.00 -36.36
CA GLN A 322 -31.09 109.69 -35.25
C GLN A 322 -31.57 108.49 -34.41
N ILE A 323 -32.88 108.35 -34.21
CA ILE A 323 -33.49 107.16 -33.58
C ILE A 323 -33.32 105.92 -34.47
N ALA A 324 -33.50 106.05 -35.79
CA ALA A 324 -33.24 104.94 -36.72
C ALA A 324 -31.77 104.48 -36.68
N ASN A 325 -30.82 105.40 -36.51
CA ASN A 325 -29.40 105.07 -36.38
C ASN A 325 -29.09 104.34 -35.07
N SER A 326 -29.62 104.77 -33.92
CA SER A 326 -29.40 104.05 -32.64
C SER A 326 -30.08 102.67 -32.62
N HIS A 327 -31.21 102.51 -33.31
CA HIS A 327 -31.82 101.19 -33.53
C HIS A 327 -30.95 100.28 -34.43
N LEU A 328 -30.25 100.83 -35.43
CA LEU A 328 -29.29 100.07 -36.24
C LEU A 328 -28.05 99.66 -35.43
N GLU A 329 -27.49 100.56 -34.62
CA GLU A 329 -26.39 100.25 -33.69
C GLU A 329 -26.79 99.17 -32.66
N GLN A 330 -28.02 99.23 -32.14
CA GLN A 330 -28.57 98.18 -31.28
C GLN A 330 -28.73 96.83 -32.01
N THR A 331 -29.12 96.87 -33.29
CA THR A 331 -29.28 95.67 -34.13
C THR A 331 -27.92 95.02 -34.43
N ASP A 332 -26.89 95.82 -34.71
CA ASP A 332 -25.53 95.31 -34.92
C ASP A 332 -24.95 94.71 -33.62
N ALA A 333 -25.16 95.35 -32.46
CA ALA A 333 -24.79 94.81 -31.17
C ALA A 333 -25.49 93.45 -30.87
N GLN A 334 -26.78 93.33 -31.18
CA GLN A 334 -27.52 92.05 -31.05
C GLN A 334 -26.98 90.97 -32.00
N MET A 335 -26.63 91.34 -33.23
CA MET A 335 -26.02 90.44 -34.22
C MET A 335 -24.62 89.98 -33.78
N HIS A 336 -23.87 90.84 -33.09
CA HIS A 336 -22.58 90.50 -32.50
C HIS A 336 -22.72 89.52 -31.32
N VAL A 337 -23.76 89.64 -30.48
CA VAL A 337 -24.09 88.67 -29.42
C VAL A 337 -24.49 87.31 -30.03
N PHE A 338 -25.33 87.31 -31.06
CA PHE A 338 -25.70 86.08 -31.79
C PHE A 338 -24.48 85.35 -32.37
N LYS A 339 -23.46 86.09 -32.81
CA LYS A 339 -22.19 85.53 -33.28
C LYS A 339 -21.42 84.84 -32.15
N THR A 340 -21.32 85.45 -30.96
CA THR A 340 -20.67 84.81 -29.81
C THR A 340 -21.43 83.57 -29.29
N ASP A 341 -22.76 83.56 -29.35
CA ASP A 341 -23.56 82.37 -29.04
C ASP A 341 -23.33 81.25 -30.08
N LEU A 342 -23.18 81.59 -31.36
CA LEU A 342 -22.83 80.63 -32.40
C LEU A 342 -21.42 80.04 -32.19
N GLU A 343 -20.46 80.85 -31.74
CA GLU A 343 -19.12 80.37 -31.36
C GLU A 343 -19.18 79.44 -30.13
N SER A 344 -20.07 79.68 -29.16
CA SER A 344 -20.31 78.78 -28.01
C SER A 344 -20.75 77.36 -28.44
N THR A 345 -21.42 77.25 -29.59
CA THR A 345 -21.88 75.96 -30.15
C THR A 345 -20.69 75.06 -30.55
N THR A 346 -19.51 75.64 -30.82
CA THR A 346 -18.28 74.87 -31.07
C THR A 346 -17.74 74.23 -29.79
N ALA A 347 -17.86 74.91 -28.64
CA ALA A 347 -17.50 74.35 -27.34
C ALA A 347 -18.46 73.24 -26.90
N LEU A 348 -19.74 73.33 -27.27
CA LEU A 348 -20.70 72.22 -27.10
C LEU A 348 -20.30 71.00 -27.95
N LYS A 349 -19.91 71.20 -29.21
CA LYS A 349 -19.40 70.12 -30.09
C LYS A 349 -18.15 69.44 -29.51
N ALA A 350 -17.22 70.21 -28.93
CA ALA A 350 -16.04 69.65 -28.26
C ALA A 350 -16.39 68.80 -27.03
N LYS A 351 -17.37 69.24 -26.21
CA LYS A 351 -17.88 68.46 -25.07
C LYS A 351 -18.57 67.16 -25.50
N ILE A 352 -19.34 67.18 -26.59
CA ILE A 352 -19.97 65.98 -27.17
C ILE A 352 -18.90 64.99 -27.66
N GLN A 353 -17.83 65.47 -28.30
CA GLN A 353 -16.71 64.61 -28.71
C GLN A 353 -16.03 63.96 -27.52
N MET A 354 -15.70 64.73 -26.48
CA MET A 354 -15.11 64.21 -25.23
C MET A 354 -16.01 63.17 -24.55
N LEU A 355 -17.33 63.38 -24.57
CA LEU A 355 -18.30 62.42 -24.04
C LEU A 355 -18.35 61.12 -24.86
N ASN A 356 -18.26 61.20 -26.19
CA ASN A 356 -18.16 60.02 -27.06
C ASN A 356 -16.87 59.22 -26.82
N ASP A 357 -15.74 59.90 -26.59
CA ASP A 357 -14.47 59.23 -26.30
C ASP A 357 -14.47 58.55 -24.91
N LEU A 358 -15.09 59.17 -23.90
CA LEU A 358 -15.37 58.52 -22.61
C LEU A 358 -16.29 57.30 -22.77
N LEU A 359 -17.36 57.42 -23.58
CA LEU A 359 -18.27 56.30 -23.85
C LEU A 359 -17.57 55.14 -24.58
N ARG A 360 -16.61 55.46 -25.46
CA ARG A 360 -15.78 54.50 -26.19
C ARG A 360 -14.82 53.75 -25.25
N ASN A 361 -14.16 54.45 -24.33
CA ASN A 361 -13.34 53.80 -23.28
C ASN A 361 -14.20 52.90 -22.39
N ALA A 362 -15.33 53.38 -21.87
CA ALA A 362 -16.23 52.57 -21.05
C ALA A 362 -16.72 51.30 -21.79
N SER A 363 -16.99 51.40 -23.09
CA SER A 363 -17.34 50.25 -23.94
C SER A 363 -16.20 49.23 -24.06
N GLN A 364 -14.95 49.69 -24.14
CA GLN A 364 -13.76 48.83 -24.14
C GLN A 364 -13.53 48.17 -22.76
N GLU A 365 -13.66 48.91 -21.65
CA GLU A 365 -13.58 48.35 -20.29
C GLU A 365 -14.64 47.28 -20.06
N ILE A 366 -15.88 47.51 -20.49
CA ILE A 366 -16.97 46.52 -20.44
C ILE A 366 -16.64 45.27 -21.28
N GLN A 367 -15.98 45.40 -22.44
CA GLN A 367 -15.50 44.25 -23.23
C GLN A 367 -14.41 43.46 -22.49
N THR A 368 -13.47 44.15 -21.83
CA THR A 368 -12.40 43.53 -21.04
C THR A 368 -12.96 42.80 -19.81
N LEU A 369 -13.86 43.44 -19.06
CA LEU A 369 -14.58 42.81 -17.94
C LEU A 369 -15.39 41.59 -18.39
N LYS A 370 -16.07 41.66 -19.55
CA LYS A 370 -16.81 40.54 -20.14
C LYS A 370 -15.89 39.38 -20.57
N ARG A 371 -14.62 39.65 -20.86
CA ARG A 371 -13.60 38.62 -21.12
C ARG A 371 -13.13 37.98 -19.81
N GLY A 372 -12.69 38.79 -18.85
CA GLY A 372 -12.31 38.30 -17.51
C GLY A 372 -13.42 37.50 -16.81
N LEU A 373 -14.70 37.84 -17.04
CA LEU A 373 -15.84 37.06 -16.56
C LEU A 373 -15.95 35.67 -17.23
N LYS A 374 -15.64 35.54 -18.53
CA LYS A 374 -15.53 34.23 -19.18
C LYS A 374 -14.36 33.43 -18.60
N ASP A 375 -13.21 34.08 -18.43
CA ASP A 375 -12.01 33.42 -17.91
C ASP A 375 -12.23 32.95 -16.45
N ALA A 376 -12.95 33.72 -15.64
CA ALA A 376 -13.43 33.32 -14.31
C ALA A 376 -14.40 32.13 -14.36
N THR A 377 -15.31 32.04 -15.36
CA THR A 377 -16.16 30.85 -15.52
C THR A 377 -15.38 29.60 -15.95
N ALA A 378 -14.28 29.75 -16.70
CA ALA A 378 -13.35 28.67 -17.02
C ALA A 378 -12.49 28.25 -15.81
N LEU A 379 -12.12 29.21 -14.95
CA LEU A 379 -11.44 28.92 -13.69
C LEU A 379 -12.37 28.15 -12.72
N ASN A 380 -13.65 28.51 -12.66
CA ASN A 380 -14.67 27.81 -11.88
C ASN A 380 -14.90 26.36 -12.39
N SER A 381 -14.86 26.12 -13.71
CA SER A 381 -14.95 24.75 -14.23
C SER A 381 -13.69 23.93 -13.93
N LYS A 382 -12.48 24.52 -14.01
CA LYS A 382 -11.23 23.91 -13.51
C LYS A 382 -11.33 23.56 -12.02
N ALA A 383 -11.80 24.48 -11.17
CA ALA A 383 -11.93 24.26 -9.73
C ALA A 383 -12.86 23.07 -9.40
N ARG A 384 -13.98 22.94 -10.12
CA ARG A 384 -14.90 21.79 -10.01
C ARG A 384 -14.30 20.46 -10.49
N VAL A 385 -13.32 20.47 -11.40
CA VAL A 385 -12.54 19.27 -11.74
C VAL A 385 -11.61 18.93 -10.59
N LEU A 386 -10.83 19.91 -10.11
CA LEU A 386 -9.88 19.72 -9.00
C LEU A 386 -10.56 19.19 -7.73
N GLU A 387 -11.76 19.70 -7.41
CA GLU A 387 -12.53 19.24 -6.24
C GLU A 387 -13.07 17.81 -6.38
N ARG A 388 -13.44 17.36 -7.59
CA ARG A 388 -13.76 15.94 -7.82
C ARG A 388 -12.53 15.06 -7.63
N ASN A 389 -11.40 15.43 -8.24
CA ASN A 389 -10.14 14.69 -8.09
C ASN A 389 -9.71 14.62 -6.61
N LEU A 390 -9.97 15.67 -5.82
CA LEU A 390 -9.72 15.69 -4.37
C LEU A 390 -10.65 14.74 -3.59
N GLN A 391 -11.92 14.60 -4.00
CA GLN A 391 -12.83 13.61 -3.40
C GLN A 391 -12.44 12.17 -3.78
N GLU A 392 -12.01 11.95 -5.02
CA GLU A 392 -11.57 10.65 -5.53
C GLU A 392 -10.30 10.17 -4.81
N ALA A 393 -9.28 11.03 -4.70
CA ALA A 393 -8.07 10.77 -3.90
C ALA A 393 -8.38 10.53 -2.41
N ARG A 394 -9.38 11.23 -1.84
CA ARG A 394 -9.84 10.96 -0.46
C ARG A 394 -10.47 9.57 -0.32
N ALA A 395 -11.20 9.09 -1.32
CA ALA A 395 -11.78 7.75 -1.31
C ALA A 395 -10.69 6.67 -1.41
N GLU A 396 -9.69 6.85 -2.27
CA GLU A 396 -8.52 5.96 -2.35
C GLU A 396 -7.74 5.91 -1.03
N ILE A 397 -7.52 7.05 -0.37
CA ILE A 397 -6.86 7.10 0.95
C ILE A 397 -7.64 6.31 2.01
N GLN A 398 -8.98 6.34 2.01
CA GLN A 398 -9.76 5.50 2.93
C GLN A 398 -9.70 4.02 2.57
N LYS A 399 -9.67 3.66 1.29
CA LYS A 399 -9.46 2.27 0.85
C LYS A 399 -8.09 1.74 1.31
N LEU A 400 -7.01 2.46 1.00
CA LEU A 400 -5.64 2.12 1.41
C LEU A 400 -5.50 2.01 2.93
N LYS A 401 -6.23 2.84 3.70
CA LYS A 401 -6.29 2.73 5.16
C LYS A 401 -6.96 1.42 5.62
N GLY A 402 -8.02 0.99 4.96
CA GLY A 402 -8.64 -0.33 5.21
C GLY A 402 -7.69 -1.48 4.87
N ASP A 403 -7.05 -1.42 3.70
CA ASP A 403 -6.07 -2.41 3.25
C ASP A 403 -4.84 -2.49 4.18
N LEU A 404 -4.43 -1.37 4.80
CA LEU A 404 -3.38 -1.34 5.82
C LEU A 404 -3.78 -2.06 7.12
N GLU A 405 -5.01 -1.88 7.62
CA GLU A 405 -5.48 -2.63 8.80
C GLU A 405 -5.68 -4.13 8.51
N ASN A 406 -6.09 -4.48 7.28
CA ASN A 406 -6.10 -5.86 6.80
C ASN A 406 -4.67 -6.45 6.79
N THR A 407 -3.69 -5.71 6.27
CA THR A 407 -2.27 -6.11 6.26
C THR A 407 -1.71 -6.31 7.66
N LYS A 408 -2.01 -5.41 8.62
CA LYS A 408 -1.64 -5.60 10.04
C LYS A 408 -2.26 -6.87 10.64
N THR A 409 -3.54 -7.12 10.33
CA THR A 409 -4.28 -8.32 10.78
C THR A 409 -3.72 -9.60 10.17
N LEU A 410 -3.17 -9.54 8.96
CA LEU A 410 -2.45 -10.65 8.34
C LEU A 410 -1.07 -10.86 8.99
N ALA A 411 -0.33 -9.78 9.26
CA ALA A 411 0.99 -9.85 9.89
C ALA A 411 0.95 -10.45 11.30
N THR A 412 -0.06 -10.14 12.11
CA THR A 412 -0.22 -10.77 13.45
C THR A 412 -0.58 -12.25 13.35
N ARG A 413 -1.37 -12.67 12.35
CA ARG A 413 -1.63 -14.10 12.08
C ARG A 413 -0.38 -14.84 11.63
N ILE A 414 0.44 -14.24 10.77
CA ILE A 414 1.73 -14.81 10.33
C ILE A 414 2.66 -15.01 11.53
N GLN A 415 2.77 -14.03 12.42
CA GLN A 415 3.58 -14.16 13.65
C GLN A 415 3.08 -15.29 14.57
N GLU A 416 1.77 -15.49 14.69
CA GLU A 416 1.23 -16.55 15.55
C GLU A 416 1.41 -17.95 14.95
N GLU A 417 1.20 -18.13 13.64
CA GLU A 417 1.51 -19.41 12.98
C GLU A 417 3.03 -19.69 12.93
N GLN A 418 3.88 -18.66 12.88
CA GLN A 418 5.32 -18.83 12.98
C GLN A 418 5.74 -19.32 14.38
N ARG A 419 5.17 -18.78 15.47
CA ARG A 419 5.37 -19.31 16.84
C ARG A 419 4.90 -20.77 16.96
N ARG A 420 3.79 -21.12 16.31
CA ARG A 420 3.27 -22.51 16.29
C ARG A 420 4.24 -23.46 15.57
N LEU A 421 4.83 -23.03 14.45
CA LEU A 421 5.88 -23.77 13.75
C LEU A 421 7.14 -23.94 14.61
N GLU A 422 7.61 -22.89 15.27
CA GLU A 422 8.76 -22.94 16.19
C GLU A 422 8.50 -23.90 17.37
N ALA A 423 7.30 -23.86 17.96
CA ALA A 423 6.88 -24.76 19.03
C ALA A 423 6.76 -26.24 18.59
N LEU A 424 6.51 -26.51 17.31
CA LEU A 424 6.51 -27.87 16.73
C LEU A 424 7.92 -28.36 16.36
N HIS A 425 8.86 -27.46 16.08
CA HIS A 425 10.21 -27.82 15.66
C HIS A 425 11.08 -28.32 16.83
N VAL A 426 10.94 -27.72 18.02
CA VAL A 426 11.73 -28.10 19.22
C VAL A 426 11.52 -29.56 19.67
N PRO A 427 10.27 -30.10 19.72
CA PRO A 427 10.04 -31.53 19.95
C PRO A 427 10.64 -32.43 18.87
N SER A 428 10.58 -32.03 17.59
CA SER A 428 11.14 -32.83 16.49
C SER A 428 12.66 -32.99 16.62
N ALA A 429 13.38 -31.91 16.94
CA ALA A 429 14.82 -31.93 17.10
C ALA A 429 15.29 -32.79 18.29
N SER A 430 14.57 -32.76 19.42
CA SER A 430 14.90 -33.60 20.58
C SER A 430 14.53 -35.07 20.37
N GLN A 431 13.44 -35.35 19.65
CA GLN A 431 13.04 -36.70 19.26
C GLN A 431 14.02 -37.33 18.26
N GLU A 432 14.50 -36.56 17.26
CA GLU A 432 15.57 -37.02 16.36
C GLU A 432 16.86 -37.34 17.12
N GLN A 433 17.29 -36.48 18.04
CA GLN A 433 18.51 -36.71 18.82
C GLN A 433 18.38 -37.96 19.72
N LEU A 434 17.23 -38.13 20.39
CA LEU A 434 16.95 -39.32 21.18
C LEU A 434 17.04 -40.60 20.31
N GLN A 435 16.46 -40.58 19.11
CA GLN A 435 16.48 -41.73 18.22
C GLN A 435 17.88 -42.02 17.63
N ARG A 436 18.73 -40.99 17.44
CA ARG A 436 20.15 -41.17 17.09
C ARG A 436 20.92 -41.87 18.22
N THR A 437 20.81 -41.38 19.45
CA THR A 437 21.47 -42.01 20.62
C THR A 437 20.98 -43.44 20.86
N GLN A 438 19.67 -43.71 20.71
CA GLN A 438 19.12 -45.07 20.76
C GLN A 438 19.70 -45.99 19.68
N ASN A 439 19.83 -45.51 18.45
CA ASN A 439 20.45 -46.28 17.36
C ASN A 439 21.95 -46.54 17.61
N GLN A 440 22.70 -45.55 18.11
CA GLN A 440 24.12 -45.73 18.49
C GLN A 440 24.30 -46.76 19.61
N LEU A 441 23.43 -46.71 20.63
CA LEU A 441 23.42 -47.69 21.73
C LEU A 441 23.10 -49.10 21.22
N LEU A 442 22.10 -49.26 20.34
CA LEU A 442 21.77 -50.54 19.73
C LEU A 442 22.94 -51.13 18.93
N GLN A 443 23.67 -50.30 18.16
CA GLN A 443 24.86 -50.76 17.42
C GLN A 443 25.97 -51.28 18.34
N LEU A 444 26.22 -50.63 19.48
CA LEU A 444 27.22 -51.10 20.44
C LEU A 444 26.76 -52.38 21.17
N ILE A 445 25.47 -52.53 21.46
CA ILE A 445 24.90 -53.79 21.99
C ILE A 445 25.09 -54.94 21.00
N LEU A 446 24.85 -54.71 19.70
CA LEU A 446 25.09 -55.70 18.63
C LEU A 446 26.58 -56.04 18.46
N GLN A 447 27.49 -55.12 18.82
CA GLN A 447 28.94 -55.35 18.89
C GLN A 447 29.38 -56.07 20.19
N GLY A 448 28.44 -56.47 21.05
CA GLY A 448 28.70 -57.23 22.28
C GLY A 448 28.90 -56.40 23.54
N TRP A 449 28.74 -55.06 23.48
CA TRP A 449 28.76 -54.23 24.69
C TRP A 449 27.49 -54.44 25.53
N LYS A 450 27.65 -54.43 26.85
CA LYS A 450 26.58 -54.70 27.82
C LYS A 450 26.28 -53.42 28.62
N PRO A 451 25.08 -52.83 28.53
CA PRO A 451 24.72 -51.66 29.32
C PRO A 451 24.43 -52.07 30.77
N TYR A 452 25.03 -51.37 31.73
CA TYR A 452 24.78 -51.55 33.15
C TYR A 452 25.09 -50.26 33.92
N ASN A 453 24.15 -49.81 34.76
CA ASN A 453 24.26 -48.67 35.67
C ASN A 453 25.03 -47.45 35.08
N GLY A 454 24.48 -46.82 34.03
CA GLY A 454 25.07 -45.63 33.40
C GLY A 454 26.32 -45.88 32.55
N ASN A 455 26.75 -47.13 32.37
CA ASN A 455 27.99 -47.50 31.67
C ASN A 455 27.76 -48.63 30.64
N LEU A 456 28.70 -48.77 29.70
CA LEU A 456 28.82 -49.87 28.75
C LEU A 456 30.07 -50.69 29.04
N TYR A 457 29.92 -52.01 29.07
CA TYR A 457 31.00 -52.96 29.34
C TYR A 457 31.26 -53.89 28.16
N TYR A 458 32.52 -54.09 27.79
CA TYR A 458 32.92 -55.06 26.77
C TYR A 458 33.76 -56.17 27.42
N PHE A 459 33.39 -57.43 27.19
CA PHE A 459 34.06 -58.61 27.72
C PHE A 459 34.75 -59.34 26.56
N SER A 460 36.08 -59.40 26.57
CA SER A 460 36.83 -59.98 25.46
C SER A 460 36.71 -61.51 25.40
N GLN A 461 36.66 -62.06 24.18
CA GLN A 461 36.73 -63.52 23.99
C GLN A 461 38.19 -64.02 23.90
N VAL A 462 39.10 -63.19 23.36
CA VAL A 462 40.53 -63.50 23.23
C VAL A 462 41.34 -62.99 24.42
N LYS A 463 42.60 -63.43 24.54
CA LYS A 463 43.51 -63.11 25.64
C LYS A 463 44.61 -62.12 25.24
N LYS A 464 45.04 -61.27 26.17
CA LYS A 464 46.06 -60.23 26.03
C LYS A 464 46.83 -60.00 27.33
N SER A 465 48.00 -59.37 27.25
CA SER A 465 48.64 -58.74 28.41
C SER A 465 47.82 -57.53 28.89
N TRP A 466 47.99 -57.12 30.15
CA TRP A 466 47.21 -56.03 30.73
C TRP A 466 47.39 -54.72 29.96
N GLN A 467 48.63 -54.42 29.52
CA GLN A 467 48.93 -53.21 28.75
C GLN A 467 48.26 -53.20 27.36
N GLU A 468 48.28 -54.32 26.64
CA GLU A 468 47.58 -54.43 25.35
C GLU A 468 46.05 -54.36 25.51
N ALA A 469 45.53 -54.83 26.65
CA ALA A 469 44.11 -54.82 26.96
C ALA A 469 43.62 -53.39 27.26
N GLU A 470 44.37 -52.62 28.04
CA GLU A 470 44.14 -51.18 28.23
C GLU A 470 44.23 -50.41 26.89
N GLN A 471 45.27 -50.67 26.08
CA GLN A 471 45.38 -50.08 24.74
C GLN A 471 44.17 -50.42 23.83
N PHE A 472 43.65 -51.65 23.90
CA PHE A 472 42.42 -52.00 23.20
C PHE A 472 41.24 -51.18 23.73
N CYS A 473 41.03 -51.09 25.05
CA CYS A 473 39.93 -50.31 25.60
C CYS A 473 40.01 -48.83 25.20
N VAL A 474 41.19 -48.22 25.28
CA VAL A 474 41.43 -46.83 24.84
C VAL A 474 41.09 -46.64 23.36
N SER A 475 41.41 -47.61 22.49
CA SER A 475 41.01 -47.57 21.07
C SER A 475 39.49 -47.55 20.85
N GLN A 476 38.70 -47.98 21.83
CA GLN A 476 37.23 -48.02 21.79
C GLN A 476 36.57 -46.85 22.55
N GLY A 477 37.36 -45.84 22.98
CA GLY A 477 36.88 -44.74 23.82
C GLY A 477 36.49 -45.19 25.24
N ALA A 478 37.20 -46.20 25.75
CA ALA A 478 36.99 -46.84 27.04
C ALA A 478 38.32 -47.00 27.79
N HIS A 479 38.27 -47.55 28.99
CA HIS A 479 39.44 -48.01 29.75
C HIS A 479 39.18 -49.43 30.27
N LEU A 480 40.19 -50.13 30.80
CA LEU A 480 39.93 -51.33 31.59
C LEU A 480 39.02 -50.98 32.77
N ALA A 481 38.08 -51.88 33.08
CA ALA A 481 36.96 -51.56 33.94
C ALA A 481 37.39 -51.24 35.38
N SER A 482 36.97 -50.06 35.88
CA SER A 482 36.90 -49.81 37.31
C SER A 482 35.72 -50.55 37.95
N VAL A 483 35.95 -51.10 39.15
CA VAL A 483 34.94 -51.83 39.92
C VAL A 483 34.89 -51.28 41.35
N THR A 484 33.80 -50.59 41.64
CA THR A 484 33.69 -49.60 42.72
C THR A 484 32.48 -49.81 43.62
N SER A 485 31.52 -50.62 43.20
CA SER A 485 30.32 -50.97 43.97
C SER A 485 30.15 -52.50 44.07
N GLU A 486 29.36 -52.96 45.04
CA GLU A 486 29.14 -54.41 45.22
C GLU A 486 28.22 -54.98 44.13
N GLU A 487 27.31 -54.14 43.64
CA GLU A 487 26.41 -54.39 42.51
C GLU A 487 27.21 -54.46 41.19
N GLU A 488 28.18 -53.56 40.99
CA GLU A 488 29.09 -53.55 39.85
C GLU A 488 30.03 -54.76 39.85
N GLN A 489 30.62 -55.11 41.01
CA GLN A 489 31.34 -56.37 41.21
C GLN A 489 30.44 -57.58 40.93
N GLY A 490 29.18 -57.55 41.37
CA GLY A 490 28.20 -58.60 41.12
C GLY A 490 27.84 -58.76 39.65
N PHE A 491 27.74 -57.65 38.89
CA PHE A 491 27.51 -57.65 37.46
C PHE A 491 28.70 -58.23 36.68
N VAL A 492 29.93 -57.77 36.96
CA VAL A 492 31.15 -58.24 36.26
C VAL A 492 31.31 -59.76 36.41
N LYS A 493 31.11 -60.30 37.63
CA LYS A 493 31.19 -61.76 37.90
C LYS A 493 30.29 -62.62 37.03
N GLN A 494 29.15 -62.11 36.56
CA GLN A 494 28.23 -62.89 35.70
C GLN A 494 28.94 -63.36 34.41
N PHE A 495 29.91 -62.58 33.92
CA PHE A 495 30.65 -62.86 32.70
C PHE A 495 32.09 -63.34 32.96
N THR A 496 32.67 -63.01 34.12
CA THR A 496 34.03 -63.44 34.52
C THR A 496 34.07 -64.71 35.36
N SER A 497 32.93 -65.30 35.75
CA SER A 497 32.89 -66.49 36.61
C SER A 497 33.69 -67.71 36.11
N SER A 498 33.83 -67.88 34.79
CA SER A 498 34.42 -69.06 34.14
C SER A 498 35.84 -68.88 33.60
N SER A 499 36.44 -67.68 33.69
CA SER A 499 37.79 -67.38 33.19
C SER A 499 38.35 -66.11 33.85
N TYR A 500 39.66 -65.96 33.88
CA TYR A 500 40.31 -64.76 34.41
C TYR A 500 40.26 -63.61 33.39
N TYR A 501 39.86 -62.41 33.84
CA TYR A 501 39.79 -61.18 33.06
C TYR A 501 40.59 -60.05 33.74
N TRP A 502 41.40 -59.32 33.00
CA TRP A 502 42.01 -58.06 33.44
C TRP A 502 40.95 -56.98 33.72
N ILE A 503 41.15 -56.25 34.82
CA ILE A 503 40.42 -55.03 35.19
C ILE A 503 41.41 -53.87 35.37
N GLY A 504 40.93 -52.63 35.46
CA GLY A 504 41.77 -51.44 35.36
C GLY A 504 42.64 -51.11 36.57
N LEU A 505 42.73 -52.02 37.56
CA LEU A 505 43.45 -51.78 38.81
C LEU A 505 44.92 -52.17 38.65
N THR A 506 45.81 -51.24 39.00
CA THR A 506 47.27 -51.42 38.98
C THR A 506 47.91 -50.55 40.08
N ASP A 507 49.03 -51.00 40.63
CA ASP A 507 49.91 -50.20 41.49
C ASP A 507 51.32 -50.04 40.88
N SER A 508 51.51 -50.40 39.61
CA SER A 508 52.78 -50.33 38.86
C SER A 508 53.52 -48.98 38.87
N GLY A 509 52.84 -47.88 39.23
CA GLY A 509 53.45 -46.57 39.45
C GLY A 509 54.05 -46.35 40.85
N SER A 510 53.64 -47.15 41.85
CA SER A 510 54.19 -47.24 43.21
C SER A 510 53.53 -48.41 43.96
N GLU A 511 54.29 -49.48 44.16
CA GLU A 511 54.02 -50.64 45.05
C GLU A 511 53.07 -50.29 46.23
N GLY A 512 51.97 -51.02 46.34
CA GLY A 512 50.93 -50.87 47.37
C GLY A 512 49.94 -49.71 47.16
N ILE A 513 50.16 -48.83 46.16
CA ILE A 513 49.31 -47.66 45.88
C ILE A 513 48.45 -47.90 44.63
N TRP A 514 47.46 -48.79 44.79
CA TRP A 514 46.46 -49.15 43.78
C TRP A 514 45.70 -47.95 43.19
N ARG A 515 45.53 -47.95 41.87
CA ARG A 515 44.82 -46.92 41.06
C ARG A 515 44.06 -47.56 39.89
N TRP A 516 42.95 -46.94 39.47
CA TRP A 516 42.22 -47.31 38.27
C TRP A 516 42.74 -46.55 37.04
N THR A 517 42.86 -47.22 35.88
CA THR A 517 43.30 -46.58 34.61
C THR A 517 42.35 -45.51 34.10
N ASP A 518 41.05 -45.66 34.36
CA ASP A 518 40.01 -44.69 33.98
C ASP A 518 39.99 -43.41 34.82
N GLY A 519 40.90 -43.28 35.79
CA GLY A 519 41.01 -42.13 36.70
C GLY A 519 40.06 -42.16 37.90
N THR A 520 39.26 -43.21 38.07
CA THR A 520 38.34 -43.34 39.21
C THR A 520 39.12 -43.44 40.54
N PRO A 521 38.70 -42.75 41.61
CA PRO A 521 39.36 -42.86 42.92
C PRO A 521 39.30 -44.29 43.48
N PHE A 522 40.45 -44.83 43.88
CA PHE A 522 40.51 -46.13 44.55
C PHE A 522 40.18 -46.01 46.06
N ASN A 523 39.28 -46.86 46.55
CA ASN A 523 38.87 -46.92 47.96
C ASN A 523 39.24 -48.26 48.59
N ASN A 524 40.39 -48.33 49.27
CA ASN A 524 40.88 -49.55 49.94
C ASN A 524 39.85 -50.16 50.91
N ALA A 525 39.22 -49.34 51.75
CA ALA A 525 38.30 -49.81 52.79
C ALA A 525 37.04 -50.47 52.21
N GLN A 526 36.50 -49.93 51.11
CA GLN A 526 35.38 -50.52 50.40
C GLN A 526 35.80 -51.76 49.59
N SER A 527 36.93 -51.66 48.90
CA SER A 527 37.43 -52.68 47.96
C SER A 527 37.96 -53.94 48.63
N ARG A 528 38.31 -53.90 49.92
CA ARG A 528 38.82 -55.06 50.69
C ARG A 528 37.93 -56.31 50.56
N ARG A 529 36.61 -56.15 50.41
CA ARG A 529 35.67 -57.29 50.26
C ARG A 529 35.79 -58.01 48.91
N PHE A 530 36.34 -57.34 47.89
CA PHE A 530 36.38 -57.81 46.51
C PHE A 530 37.61 -58.66 46.18
N TRP A 531 38.71 -58.49 46.90
CA TRP A 531 39.91 -59.34 46.81
C TRP A 531 39.66 -60.78 47.28
N SER A 532 40.41 -61.72 46.73
CA SER A 532 40.50 -63.11 47.16
C SER A 532 41.10 -63.25 48.56
N GLU A 533 41.03 -64.44 49.14
CA GLU A 533 41.62 -64.68 50.46
C GLU A 533 43.15 -64.58 50.38
N ASN A 534 43.75 -63.88 51.34
CA ASN A 534 45.18 -63.51 51.36
C ASN A 534 45.66 -62.63 50.20
N GLN A 535 44.77 -61.95 49.48
CA GLN A 535 45.13 -61.06 48.36
C GLN A 535 44.89 -59.57 48.67
N PRO A 536 45.70 -58.64 48.14
CA PRO A 536 46.88 -58.89 47.30
C PRO A 536 48.09 -59.38 48.10
N ASP A 537 48.96 -60.22 47.50
CA ASP A 537 50.19 -60.74 48.14
C ASP A 537 51.50 -60.40 47.41
N ASN A 538 51.43 -59.80 46.21
CA ASN A 538 52.56 -59.52 45.32
C ASN A 538 53.49 -60.74 45.16
N TRP A 539 52.95 -61.86 44.67
CA TRP A 539 53.71 -63.09 44.58
C TRP A 539 54.92 -62.94 43.66
N LYS A 540 56.13 -63.08 44.21
CA LYS A 540 57.36 -63.00 43.43
C LYS A 540 57.54 -64.28 42.59
N HIS A 541 57.27 -64.17 41.30
CA HIS A 541 57.38 -65.29 40.35
C HIS A 541 58.81 -65.75 40.13
N GLN A 542 58.97 -67.00 39.68
CA GLN A 542 60.29 -67.64 39.45
C GLN A 542 61.16 -66.89 38.42
N ASN A 543 60.53 -66.17 37.49
CA ASN A 543 61.17 -65.32 36.50
C ASN A 543 61.53 -63.91 37.03
N GLY A 544 61.26 -63.64 38.31
CA GLY A 544 61.54 -62.36 38.97
C GLY A 544 60.45 -61.30 38.84
N GLN A 545 59.33 -61.57 38.17
CA GLN A 545 58.22 -60.63 38.03
C GLN A 545 57.46 -60.42 39.36
N ARG A 546 56.93 -59.21 39.53
CA ARG A 546 55.96 -58.78 40.55
C ARG A 546 54.56 -58.71 39.94
N GLU A 547 53.56 -58.52 40.78
CA GLU A 547 52.15 -58.61 40.42
C GLU A 547 51.46 -57.24 40.37
N ASP A 548 51.97 -56.35 39.52
CA ASP A 548 51.56 -54.94 39.54
C ASP A 548 50.19 -54.65 38.86
N CYS A 549 49.41 -55.67 38.50
CA CYS A 549 48.15 -55.59 37.73
C CYS A 549 47.09 -56.58 38.22
N VAL A 550 45.80 -56.23 38.17
CA VAL A 550 44.74 -57.04 38.80
C VAL A 550 43.82 -57.73 37.79
N GLN A 551 43.57 -59.02 38.01
CA GLN A 551 42.54 -59.79 37.32
C GLN A 551 41.34 -60.12 38.24
N ILE A 552 40.19 -60.40 37.64
CA ILE A 552 39.00 -60.95 38.28
C ILE A 552 38.55 -62.25 37.60
N GLN A 553 38.11 -63.20 38.43
CA GLN A 553 37.19 -64.27 38.01
C GLN A 553 35.92 -64.20 38.87
N GLN A 554 36.04 -64.61 40.15
CA GLN A 554 35.00 -64.47 41.18
C GLN A 554 35.34 -63.40 42.23
N LYS A 555 36.62 -63.11 42.40
CA LYS A 555 37.21 -62.10 43.28
C LYS A 555 38.50 -61.61 42.62
N TRP A 556 39.07 -60.52 43.12
CA TRP A 556 40.28 -59.93 42.56
C TRP A 556 41.54 -60.66 43.03
N ASN A 557 42.52 -60.77 42.14
CA ASN A 557 43.85 -61.30 42.39
C ASN A 557 44.85 -60.35 41.71
N ASP A 558 45.93 -59.98 42.38
CA ASP A 558 47.06 -59.38 41.68
C ASP A 558 47.76 -60.46 40.85
N MET A 559 48.32 -60.07 39.70
CA MET A 559 49.00 -60.93 38.73
C MET A 559 50.05 -60.13 37.97
N TYR A 560 51.15 -60.77 37.58
CA TYR A 560 52.16 -60.12 36.72
C TYR A 560 51.56 -59.64 35.39
N CYS A 561 51.75 -58.35 35.06
CA CYS A 561 51.03 -57.65 33.98
C CYS A 561 51.18 -58.27 32.57
N THR A 562 52.19 -59.11 32.34
CA THR A 562 52.41 -59.81 31.06
C THR A 562 51.68 -61.15 30.95
N ALA A 563 50.93 -61.58 31.97
CA ALA A 563 50.07 -62.76 31.89
C ALA A 563 48.96 -62.55 30.83
N LEU A 564 48.57 -63.63 30.14
CA LEU A 564 47.57 -63.58 29.07
C LEU A 564 46.18 -63.97 29.59
N PHE A 565 45.35 -62.96 29.87
CA PHE A 565 43.97 -63.10 30.31
C PHE A 565 43.00 -62.42 29.35
N GLN A 566 41.71 -62.72 29.48
CA GLN A 566 40.67 -61.91 28.84
C GLN A 566 40.63 -60.52 29.53
N TRP A 567 39.76 -59.60 29.13
CA TRP A 567 39.69 -58.28 29.77
C TRP A 567 38.30 -57.67 29.69
N VAL A 568 38.01 -56.78 30.64
CA VAL A 568 36.76 -56.02 30.69
C VAL A 568 37.06 -54.55 30.39
N CYS A 569 36.50 -53.98 29.33
CA CYS A 569 36.49 -52.53 29.13
C CYS A 569 35.23 -51.89 29.74
N LYS A 570 35.31 -50.63 30.15
CA LYS A 570 34.21 -49.80 30.66
C LYS A 570 34.24 -48.42 30.01
N LYS A 571 33.07 -47.88 29.64
CA LYS A 571 32.89 -46.46 29.32
C LYS A 571 31.50 -45.94 29.74
N PRO A 572 31.36 -44.65 30.10
CA PRO A 572 30.06 -44.04 30.37
C PRO A 572 29.09 -44.04 29.17
N LEU A 573 27.79 -44.06 29.45
CA LEU A 573 26.71 -43.91 28.46
C LEU A 573 26.44 -42.44 28.06
N ASP A 574 26.92 -41.47 28.84
CA ASP A 574 26.69 -40.02 28.62
C ASP A 574 27.65 -39.39 27.59
N ARG A 575 28.62 -40.15 27.08
CA ARG A 575 29.58 -39.75 26.04
C ARG A 575 29.21 -40.28 24.64
N MET A 576 27.92 -40.30 24.30
CA MET A 576 27.35 -40.93 23.09
C MET A 576 26.55 -39.96 22.20
#